data_AF-A0A8T4WRN7-F1
#
_entry.id   AF-A0A8T4WRN7-F1
#
_cell.length_a   1.000
_cell.length_b   1.000
_cell.length_c   1.000
_cell.angle_alpha   90.00
_cell.angle_beta   90.00
_cell.angle_gamma   90.00
#
_symmetry.space_group_name_H-M   'P 1'
#
loop_
_entity.id
_entity.type
_entity.pdbx_description
1 polymer ?
#
loop_
_entity_poly.entity_id
_entity_poly.type
_entity_poly.pdbx_seq_one_letter_code
_entity_poly.pdbx_strand_id
1 'polypeptide(L)'
;MLSQHCPNCKTPLFEYEEEKICPICGGKVVEEKKSESEVNESKKKEVEAKKIENNELSQLSEVTKNKLMNLKNKLESEDDPKKINEILKAIKSTLDVLKKLEKR
;
A
#
# COMPACT_ATOMS: atom_id res chain seq x y z
N MET A 1 3.81 16.93 17.60
CA MET A 1 3.57 15.46 17.55
C MET A 1 2.06 15.26 17.61
N LEU A 2 1.45 14.68 16.59
CA LEU A 2 0.02 14.39 16.60
C LEU A 2 -0.24 13.07 17.34
N SER A 3 -1.35 12.96 18.08
CA SER A 3 -1.76 11.71 18.76
C SER A 3 -2.20 10.60 17.80
N GLN A 4 -2.12 10.85 16.50
CA GLN A 4 -2.55 9.96 15.45
C GLN A 4 -1.36 9.19 14.87
N HIS A 5 -1.55 7.89 14.73
CA HIS A 5 -0.56 6.98 14.21
C HIS A 5 -0.95 6.59 12.80
N CYS A 6 0.03 6.41 11.92
CA CYS A 6 -0.21 5.92 10.57
C CYS A 6 -0.92 4.55 10.65
N PRO A 7 -2.05 4.36 9.95
CA PRO A 7 -2.79 3.10 10.00
C PRO A 7 -2.00 1.92 9.42
N ASN A 8 -0.95 2.18 8.64
CA ASN A 8 -0.14 1.18 7.97
C ASN A 8 1.08 0.75 8.83
N CYS A 9 1.93 1.70 9.23
CA CYS A 9 3.17 1.40 9.96
C CYS A 9 3.12 1.70 11.47
N LYS A 10 1.98 2.19 11.98
CA LYS A 10 1.77 2.57 13.39
C LYS A 10 2.76 3.60 13.94
N THR A 11 3.51 4.28 13.08
CA THR A 11 4.40 5.38 13.46
C THR A 11 3.57 6.66 13.67
N PRO A 12 3.91 7.53 14.65
CA PRO A 12 3.26 8.83 14.82
C PRO A 12 3.29 9.66 13.54
N LEU A 13 2.17 10.26 13.18
CA LEU A 13 2.06 11.15 12.02
C LEU A 13 2.65 12.54 12.34
N PHE A 14 3.16 13.18 11.30
CA PHE A 14 3.69 14.55 11.34
C PHE A 14 2.82 15.47 10.51
N GLU A 15 2.70 16.72 10.93
CA GLU A 15 1.95 17.76 10.22
C GLU A 15 2.94 18.70 9.54
N TYR A 16 2.79 18.89 8.23
CA TYR A 16 3.61 19.79 7.44
C TYR A 16 2.71 20.45 6.39
N GLU A 17 2.68 21.79 6.36
CA GLU A 17 1.83 22.56 5.42
C GLU A 17 0.35 22.11 5.41
N GLU A 18 -0.22 21.86 6.60
CA GLU A 18 -1.61 21.39 6.80
C GLU A 18 -1.90 19.95 6.33
N GLU A 19 -0.88 19.21 5.89
CA GLU A 19 -1.01 17.81 5.49
C GLU A 19 -0.40 16.87 6.54
N LYS A 20 -1.11 15.77 6.84
CA LYS A 20 -0.61 14.70 7.72
C LYS A 20 0.21 13.71 6.93
N ILE A 21 1.51 13.67 7.19
CA ILE A 21 2.49 12.88 6.45
C ILE A 21 3.05 11.79 7.36
N CYS A 22 3.10 10.57 6.82
CA CYS A 22 3.85 9.49 7.44
C CYS A 22 5.30 9.50 6.90
N PRO A 23 6.33 9.68 7.75
CA PRO A 23 7.72 9.72 7.30
C PRO A 23 8.25 8.37 6.83
N ILE A 24 7.59 7.27 7.19
CA ILE A 24 8.00 5.90 6.82
C ILE A 24 7.31 5.44 5.53
N CYS A 25 6.02 5.74 5.39
CA CYS A 25 5.23 5.30 4.25
C CYS A 25 5.21 6.31 3.09
N GLY A 26 5.59 7.56 3.33
CA GLY A 26 5.55 8.64 2.33
C GLY A 26 4.15 9.04 1.86
N GLY A 27 3.10 8.38 2.37
CA GLY A 27 1.71 8.63 2.01
C GLY A 27 1.12 9.84 2.75
N LYS A 28 0.48 10.73 2.00
CA LYS A 28 -0.37 11.79 2.54
C LYS A 28 -1.64 11.13 3.11
N VAL A 29 -1.86 11.26 4.41
CA VAL A 29 -3.07 10.77 5.07
C VAL A 29 -4.11 11.88 4.98
N VAL A 30 -4.95 11.83 3.95
CA VAL A 30 -6.11 12.74 3.82
C VAL A 30 -7.15 12.29 4.84
N GLU A 31 -7.29 13.04 5.93
CA GLU A 31 -8.45 12.94 6.79
C GLU A 31 -9.66 13.56 6.06
N GLU A 32 -10.66 12.73 5.74
CA GLU A 32 -12.00 13.21 5.45
C GLU A 32 -12.56 13.88 6.73
N LYS A 33 -12.31 15.18 6.90
CA LYS A 33 -13.04 15.99 7.87
C LYS A 33 -14.50 16.04 7.40
N LYS A 34 -15.37 15.40 8.18
CA LYS A 34 -16.81 15.63 8.18
C LYS A 34 -17.09 17.13 8.35
N SER A 35 -17.82 17.70 7.41
CA SER A 35 -18.70 18.84 7.68
C SER A 35 -19.95 18.67 6.83
N GLU A 36 -21.06 18.47 7.52
CA GLU A 36 -22.42 18.33 7.00
C GLU A 36 -22.81 19.52 6.13
N SER A 37 -23.40 19.26 4.95
CA SER A 37 -24.64 19.88 4.48
C SER A 37 -25.11 19.19 3.20
N GLU A 38 -26.39 18.87 3.20
CA GLU A 38 -27.16 18.05 2.28
C GLU A 38 -27.03 18.49 0.81
N VAL A 39 -27.02 17.58 -0.16
CA VAL A 39 -28.18 17.20 -1.01
C VAL A 39 -27.78 16.00 -1.91
N ASN A 40 -28.73 15.09 -2.11
CA ASN A 40 -28.83 14.09 -3.18
C ASN A 40 -28.27 12.68 -2.91
N GLU A 41 -28.97 12.06 -1.98
CA GLU A 41 -29.37 10.66 -1.98
C GLU A 41 -29.89 10.21 -3.35
N SER A 42 -29.06 9.55 -4.16
CA SER A 42 -29.46 8.59 -5.22
C SER A 42 -28.23 7.98 -5.91
N LYS A 43 -27.49 7.12 -5.21
CA LYS A 43 -26.66 6.00 -5.77
C LYS A 43 -25.98 5.15 -4.67
N LYS A 44 -26.59 5.06 -3.49
CA LYS A 44 -26.25 4.06 -2.47
C LYS A 44 -26.80 2.71 -2.91
N LYS A 45 -26.02 1.92 -3.66
CA LYS A 45 -26.06 0.43 -3.66
C LYS A 45 -25.05 -0.25 -4.60
N GLU A 46 -24.35 0.48 -5.47
CA GLU A 46 -23.26 -0.09 -6.30
C GLU A 46 -21.84 0.36 -5.88
N VAL A 47 -21.74 1.29 -4.93
CA VAL A 47 -20.47 1.97 -4.60
C VAL A 47 -19.67 1.27 -3.49
N GLU A 48 -20.32 0.49 -2.62
CA GLU A 48 -19.65 -0.18 -1.51
C GLU A 48 -18.82 -1.40 -1.93
N ALA A 49 -19.25 -2.17 -2.94
CA ALA A 49 -18.47 -3.31 -3.43
C ALA A 49 -17.16 -2.86 -4.12
N LYS A 50 -17.21 -1.82 -4.95
CA LYS A 50 -16.03 -1.29 -5.66
C LYS A 50 -15.04 -0.56 -4.76
N LYS A 51 -15.48 0.05 -3.64
CA LYS A 51 -14.57 0.68 -2.67
C LYS A 51 -13.78 -0.36 -1.88
N ILE A 52 -14.40 -1.49 -1.53
CA ILE A 52 -13.76 -2.60 -0.80
C ILE A 52 -12.76 -3.31 -1.72
N GLU A 53 -13.16 -3.66 -2.96
CA GLU A 53 -12.26 -4.31 -3.92
C GLU A 53 -11.03 -3.44 -4.25
N ASN A 54 -11.20 -2.13 -4.43
CA ASN A 54 -10.06 -1.23 -4.65
C ASN A 54 -9.13 -1.15 -3.44
N ASN A 55 -9.67 -1.21 -2.22
CA ASN A 55 -8.85 -1.20 -1.01
C ASN A 55 -8.04 -2.50 -0.90
N GLU A 56 -8.67 -3.67 -1.04
CA GLU A 56 -7.98 -4.96 -0.97
C GLU A 56 -6.93 -5.14 -2.08
N LEU A 57 -7.22 -4.69 -3.31
CA LEU A 57 -6.26 -4.70 -4.41
C LEU A 57 -5.09 -3.73 -4.16
N SER A 58 -5.36 -2.55 -3.60
CA SER A 58 -4.30 -1.61 -3.24
C SER A 58 -3.38 -2.17 -2.16
N GLN A 59 -3.97 -2.80 -1.13
CA GLN A 59 -3.25 -3.46 -0.05
C GLN A 59 -2.43 -4.63 -0.57
N LEU A 60 -3.00 -5.46 -1.45
CA LEU A 60 -2.27 -6.58 -2.05
C LEU A 60 -1.11 -6.10 -2.93
N SER A 61 -1.30 -5.02 -3.69
CA SER A 61 -0.24 -4.39 -4.49
C SER A 61 0.90 -3.90 -3.59
N GLU A 62 0.57 -3.22 -2.50
CA GLU A 62 1.55 -2.71 -1.54
C GLU A 62 2.33 -3.85 -0.85
N VAL A 63 1.65 -4.89 -0.39
CA VAL A 63 2.30 -6.09 0.19
C VAL A 63 3.22 -6.75 -0.83
N THR A 64 2.80 -6.84 -2.09
CA THR A 64 3.60 -7.47 -3.15
C THR A 64 4.86 -6.65 -3.46
N LYS A 65 4.77 -5.31 -3.49
CA LYS A 65 5.92 -4.41 -3.62
C LYS A 65 6.89 -4.53 -2.44
N ASN A 66 6.37 -4.56 -1.21
CA ASN A 66 7.19 -4.77 -0.01
C ASN A 66 7.89 -6.12 -0.03
N LYS A 67 7.23 -7.18 -0.49
CA LYS A 67 7.85 -8.49 -0.61
C LYS A 67 8.95 -8.53 -1.67
N LEU A 68 8.76 -7.83 -2.79
CA LEU A 68 9.78 -7.68 -3.82
C LEU A 68 11.04 -7.00 -3.28
N MET A 69 10.87 -5.93 -2.49
CA MET A 69 12.00 -5.23 -1.86
C MET A 69 12.75 -6.13 -0.85
N ASN A 70 12.03 -6.93 -0.08
CA ASN A 70 12.63 -7.93 0.81
C ASN A 70 13.43 -9.00 0.05
N LEU A 71 12.93 -9.45 -1.11
CA LEU A 71 13.64 -10.41 -1.95
C LEU A 71 14.90 -9.79 -2.59
N LYS A 72 14.83 -8.53 -3.03
CA LYS A 72 16.00 -7.76 -3.49
C LYS A 72 17.09 -7.73 -2.41
N ASN A 73 16.73 -7.31 -1.19
CA ASN A 73 17.71 -7.19 -0.11
C ASN A 73 18.36 -8.54 0.24
N LYS A 74 17.59 -9.63 0.20
CA LYS A 74 18.14 -10.99 0.39
C LYS A 74 19.09 -11.40 -0.73
N LEU A 75 18.77 -11.04 -1.98
CA LEU A 75 19.59 -11.35 -3.13
C LEU A 75 20.94 -10.61 -3.07
N GLU A 76 20.95 -9.37 -2.59
CA GLU A 76 22.17 -8.55 -2.48
C GLU A 76 23.19 -9.13 -1.51
N SER A 77 22.74 -9.91 -0.51
CA SER A 77 23.60 -10.49 0.52
C SER A 77 23.82 -12.01 0.37
N GLU A 78 23.34 -12.64 -0.71
CA GLU A 78 23.42 -14.09 -0.89
C GLU A 78 24.51 -14.47 -1.89
N ASP A 79 25.41 -15.35 -1.49
CA ASP A 79 26.51 -15.85 -2.32
C ASP A 79 26.25 -17.27 -2.83
N ASP A 80 25.34 -18.03 -2.21
CA ASP A 80 25.05 -19.41 -2.62
C ASP A 80 24.28 -19.44 -3.96
N PRO A 81 24.84 -20.05 -5.03
CA PRO A 81 24.22 -20.05 -6.35
C PRO A 81 22.84 -20.73 -6.41
N LYS A 82 22.57 -21.71 -5.54
CA LYS A 82 21.25 -22.37 -5.51
C LYS A 82 20.21 -21.43 -4.92
N LYS A 83 20.52 -20.81 -3.78
CA LYS A 83 19.62 -19.84 -3.14
C LYS A 83 19.41 -18.59 -3.99
N ILE A 84 20.45 -18.08 -4.66
CA ILE A 84 20.33 -16.99 -5.64
C ILE A 84 19.26 -17.35 -6.68
N ASN A 85 19.33 -18.56 -7.27
CA ASN A 85 18.36 -19.01 -8.25
C ASN A 85 16.94 -19.15 -7.68
N GLU A 86 16.79 -19.61 -6.44
CA GLU A 86 15.50 -19.66 -5.76
C GLU A 86 14.92 -18.26 -5.53
N ILE A 87 15.73 -17.31 -5.08
CA ILE A 87 15.33 -15.92 -4.88
C ILE A 87 14.92 -15.29 -6.22
N LEU A 88 15.69 -15.49 -7.29
CA LEU A 88 15.35 -14.99 -8.62
C LEU A 88 14.02 -15.56 -9.16
N LYS A 89 13.74 -16.85 -8.92
CA LYS A 89 12.45 -17.47 -9.26
C LYS A 89 11.30 -16.85 -8.46
N ALA A 90 11.51 -16.58 -7.18
CA ALA A 90 10.53 -15.91 -6.33
C ALA A 90 10.28 -14.46 -6.79
N ILE A 91 11.33 -13.73 -7.17
CA ILE A 91 11.25 -12.38 -7.73
C ILE A 91 10.43 -12.39 -9.03
N LYS A 92 10.73 -13.31 -9.96
CA LYS A 92 9.97 -13.47 -11.21
C LYS A 92 8.48 -13.67 -10.93
N SER A 93 8.15 -14.58 -10.03
CA SER A 93 6.76 -14.88 -9.65
C SER A 93 6.07 -13.65 -9.03
N THR A 94 6.79 -12.90 -8.20
CA THR A 94 6.29 -11.66 -7.56
C THR A 94 6.01 -10.57 -8.59
N LEU A 95 6.90 -10.39 -9.57
CA LEU A 95 6.71 -9.46 -10.69
C LEU A 95 5.54 -9.84 -11.58
N ASP A 96 5.33 -11.14 -11.82
CA ASP A 96 4.18 -11.62 -12.61
C ASP A 96 2.85 -11.34 -11.90
N VAL A 97 2.81 -11.42 -10.57
CA VAL A 97 1.65 -10.99 -9.77
C VAL A 97 1.44 -9.49 -9.91
N LEU A 98 2.47 -8.65 -9.75
CA LEU A 98 2.34 -7.19 -9.90
C LEU A 98 1.81 -6.80 -11.27
N LYS A 99 2.32 -7.40 -12.35
CA LYS A 99 1.82 -7.15 -13.72
C LYS A 99 0.35 -7.50 -13.89
N LYS A 100 -0.14 -8.53 -13.20
CA LYS A 100 -1.57 -8.91 -13.24
C LYS A 100 -2.44 -7.92 -12.47
N LEU A 101 -1.89 -7.28 -11.43
CA LEU A 101 -2.57 -6.23 -10.68
C LEU A 101 -2.61 -4.90 -11.44
N GLU A 102 -1.58 -4.57 -12.23
CA GLU A 102 -1.51 -3.33 -13.03
C GLU A 102 -2.33 -3.35 -14.33
N LYS A 103 -2.66 -4.53 -14.86
CA LYS A 103 -3.40 -4.69 -16.13
C LYS A 103 -4.93 -4.63 -15.99
N ARG A 104 -5.45 -4.23 -14.83
CA ARG A 104 -6.89 -4.08 -14.57
C ARG A 104 -7.25 -2.62 -14.35
#